data_AF-A0A2J6WQL0-F1
#
_entry.id   AF-A0A2J6WQL0-F1
#
_cell.length_a   1.000
_cell.length_b   1.000
_cell.length_c   1.000
_cell.angle_alpha   90.00
_cell.angle_beta   90.00
_cell.angle_gamma   90.00
#
_symmetry.space_group_name_H-M   'P 1'
#
loop_
_entity.id
_entity.type
_entity.pdbx_description
1 polymer ?
#
loop_
_entity_poly.entity_id
_entity_poly.type
_entity_poly.pdbx_seq_one_letter_code
_entity_poly.pdbx_strand_id
1 'polypeptide(L)'
;MLNPDFLKTVSFNCDVSDANYWGYFSICTLLLRLRELFKIERGLEPWDRISNDEILPWIERKEAVWKKLENASLIPVQINGKFYSPFDIEEINSIIVNNGFVYGAGFALFMKPSFFIGLIHRFEKVEGYDVYFIEKEIVRDIFSSPGMSVGHTVFIRLTDIKYRLWENLQSWRGKNSHEFLLKSGILHEYQISSKEFQKIIDTYSKIVLYHEIAEQELNSSCWNEMIKKCDNSKTEHILRGILDFVADFSEKGPVHKASLERNKELLSLYILTQGAYQKKILNNVFLQIQQALISEDWQKIEEIRNIEFNRWKNNHKQILEIFKLQGFDGVKTLTDKIFEGGIN
;
A
#
# COMPACT_ATOMS: atom_id res chain seq x y z
N MET A 1 7.60 20.83 18.96
CA MET A 1 8.73 19.98 18.52
C MET A 1 8.57 18.63 19.18
N LEU A 2 8.74 17.51 18.46
CA LEU A 2 8.57 16.18 19.05
C LEU A 2 9.69 15.86 20.06
N ASN A 3 9.36 15.09 21.09
CA ASN A 3 10.34 14.63 22.07
C ASN A 3 11.41 13.75 21.36
N PRO A 4 12.72 14.05 21.49
CA PRO A 4 13.77 13.24 20.89
C PRO A 4 13.75 11.76 21.32
N ASP A 5 13.34 11.47 22.55
CA ASP A 5 13.28 10.09 23.04
C ASP A 5 12.12 9.33 22.41
N PHE A 6 10.98 10.00 22.13
CA PHE A 6 9.89 9.43 21.35
C PHE A 6 10.36 9.01 19.94
N LEU A 7 11.08 9.90 19.24
CA LEU A 7 11.64 9.60 17.92
C LEU A 7 12.60 8.40 17.97
N LYS A 8 13.53 8.38 18.95
CA LYS A 8 14.48 7.28 19.13
C LYS A 8 13.78 5.95 19.38
N THR A 9 12.75 5.93 20.23
CA THR A 9 12.00 4.71 20.53
C THR A 9 11.27 4.17 19.30
N VAL A 10 10.63 5.05 18.52
CA VAL A 10 9.97 4.61 17.28
C VAL A 10 11.00 4.12 16.26
N SER A 11 12.12 4.83 16.08
CA SER A 11 13.21 4.37 15.21
C SER A 11 13.77 3.00 15.65
N PHE A 12 13.93 2.78 16.95
CA PHE A 12 14.33 1.48 17.49
C PHE A 12 13.32 0.39 17.13
N ASN A 13 12.02 0.63 17.29
CA ASN A 13 10.99 -0.33 16.92
C ASN A 13 10.93 -0.59 15.41
N CYS A 14 11.19 0.41 14.57
CA CYS A 14 11.39 0.23 13.12
C CYS A 14 12.59 -0.69 12.83
N ASP A 15 13.75 -0.42 13.43
CA ASP A 15 14.97 -1.22 13.21
C ASP A 15 14.83 -2.65 13.75
N VAL A 16 14.15 -2.86 14.90
CA VAL A 16 13.83 -4.20 15.42
C VAL A 16 12.90 -4.96 14.48
N SER A 17 11.87 -4.29 13.94
CA SER A 17 11.00 -4.91 12.95
C SER A 17 11.77 -5.28 11.69
N ASP A 18 12.60 -4.39 11.16
CA ASP A 18 13.37 -4.69 9.96
C ASP A 18 14.38 -5.82 10.20
N ALA A 19 15.06 -5.83 11.35
CA ALA A 19 15.99 -6.89 11.75
C ALA A 19 15.37 -8.29 11.78
N ASN A 20 14.12 -8.40 12.22
CA ASN A 20 13.43 -9.69 12.34
C ASN A 20 12.75 -10.14 11.03
N TYR A 21 12.55 -9.23 10.06
CA TYR A 21 11.69 -9.48 8.89
C TYR A 21 12.34 -9.20 7.52
N TRP A 22 13.58 -8.68 7.47
CA TRP A 22 14.26 -8.37 6.20
C TRP A 22 14.42 -9.60 5.29
N GLY A 23 14.51 -10.81 5.87
CA GLY A 23 14.65 -12.07 5.14
C GLY A 23 13.46 -12.44 4.26
N TYR A 24 12.33 -11.74 4.36
CA TYR A 24 11.16 -11.95 3.51
C TYR A 24 11.28 -11.30 2.13
N PHE A 25 12.26 -10.41 1.94
CA PHE A 25 12.56 -9.86 0.63
C PHE A 25 13.57 -10.72 -0.13
N SER A 26 13.41 -10.81 -1.45
CA SER A 26 14.53 -11.22 -2.29
C SER A 26 15.67 -10.20 -2.17
N ILE A 27 16.92 -10.61 -2.38
CA ILE A 27 18.09 -9.72 -2.31
C ILE A 27 17.90 -8.50 -3.22
N CYS A 28 17.41 -8.69 -4.45
CA CYS A 28 17.15 -7.59 -5.37
C CYS A 28 16.09 -6.62 -4.83
N THR A 29 14.99 -7.14 -4.27
CA THR A 29 13.94 -6.32 -3.66
C THR A 29 14.47 -5.55 -2.44
N LEU A 30 15.26 -6.21 -1.59
CA LEU A 30 15.84 -5.59 -0.40
C LEU A 30 16.76 -4.42 -0.77
N LEU A 31 17.62 -4.60 -1.76
CA LEU A 31 18.54 -3.54 -2.22
C LEU A 31 17.79 -2.34 -2.80
N LEU A 32 16.71 -2.56 -3.55
CA LEU A 32 15.85 -1.47 -4.05
C LEU A 32 15.20 -0.70 -2.89
N ARG A 33 14.69 -1.41 -1.88
CA ARG A 33 14.06 -0.80 -0.70
C ARG A 33 15.05 -0.06 0.19
N LEU A 34 16.26 -0.59 0.39
CA LEU A 34 17.34 0.11 1.09
C LEU A 34 17.74 1.39 0.37
N ARG A 35 17.80 1.35 -0.97
CA ARG A 35 18.09 2.53 -1.79
C ARG A 35 17.00 3.60 -1.67
N GLU A 36 15.72 3.19 -1.64
CA GLU A 36 14.59 4.08 -1.41
C GLU A 36 14.66 4.70 0.00
N LEU A 37 14.82 3.88 1.05
CA LEU A 37 14.94 4.34 2.43
C LEU A 37 16.11 5.33 2.61
N PHE A 38 17.27 5.05 2.01
CA PHE A 38 18.43 5.95 2.03
C PHE A 38 18.08 7.35 1.54
N LYS A 39 17.32 7.44 0.45
CA LYS A 39 16.91 8.71 -0.14
C LYS A 39 15.91 9.44 0.74
N ILE A 40 14.90 8.72 1.25
CA ILE A 40 13.85 9.29 2.08
C ILE A 40 14.42 9.85 3.38
N GLU A 41 15.32 9.12 4.05
CA GLU A 41 16.00 9.59 5.28
C GLU A 41 16.79 10.89 5.04
N ARG A 42 17.22 11.16 3.80
CA ARG A 42 17.97 12.37 3.41
C ARG A 42 17.12 13.44 2.75
N GLY A 43 15.82 13.22 2.60
CA GLY A 43 14.92 14.14 1.90
C GLY A 43 15.24 14.30 0.41
N LEU A 44 15.83 13.27 -0.21
CA LEU A 44 16.09 13.23 -1.64
C LEU A 44 14.81 12.85 -2.41
N GLU A 45 14.75 13.26 -3.66
CA GLU A 45 13.68 12.95 -4.59
C GLU A 45 13.93 11.62 -5.36
N PRO A 46 12.88 11.02 -5.95
CA PRO A 46 13.02 9.76 -6.70
C PRO A 46 14.01 9.83 -7.87
N TRP A 47 14.18 11.00 -8.50
CA TRP A 47 15.12 11.23 -9.60
C TRP A 47 16.53 11.61 -9.16
N ASP A 48 16.76 11.90 -7.88
CA ASP A 48 18.08 12.29 -7.41
C ASP A 48 19.06 11.14 -7.54
N ARG A 49 20.30 11.46 -7.91
CA ARG A 49 21.38 10.48 -7.99
C ARG A 49 21.89 10.18 -6.58
N ILE A 50 22.36 8.95 -6.40
CA ILE A 50 23.00 8.50 -5.16
C ILE A 50 24.41 8.05 -5.52
N SER A 51 25.41 8.48 -4.76
CA SER A 51 26.77 7.96 -4.90
C SER A 51 26.90 6.59 -4.22
N ASN A 52 27.62 5.67 -4.88
CA ASN A 52 27.96 4.37 -4.28
C ASN A 52 28.79 4.54 -3.00
N ASP A 53 29.66 5.55 -2.96
CA ASP A 53 30.53 5.85 -1.81
C ASP A 53 29.73 6.31 -0.57
N GLU A 54 28.49 6.76 -0.75
CA GLU A 54 27.61 7.19 0.35
C GLU A 54 26.65 6.09 0.78
N ILE A 55 26.05 5.38 -0.19
CA ILE A 55 25.02 4.37 0.10
C ILE A 55 25.61 3.08 0.65
N LEU A 56 26.74 2.60 0.13
CA LEU A 56 27.31 1.31 0.57
C LEU A 56 27.68 1.36 2.05
N PRO A 57 28.41 2.38 2.57
CA PRO A 57 28.68 2.47 4.00
C PRO A 57 27.42 2.67 4.85
N TRP A 58 26.36 3.28 4.29
CA TRP A 58 25.09 3.41 5.01
C TRP A 58 24.36 2.07 5.10
N ILE A 59 24.34 1.26 4.04
CA ILE A 59 23.78 -0.10 4.05
C ILE A 59 24.52 -0.95 5.07
N GLU A 60 25.86 -0.95 5.06
CA GLU A 60 26.68 -1.70 6.01
C GLU A 60 26.35 -1.34 7.47
N ARG A 61 26.17 -0.05 7.77
CA ARG A 61 25.76 0.40 9.11
C ARG A 61 24.36 -0.08 9.48
N LYS A 62 23.39 -0.02 8.57
CA LYS A 62 22.03 -0.51 8.80
C LYS A 62 22.03 -2.02 9.06
N GLU A 63 22.71 -2.80 8.24
CA GLU A 63 22.83 -4.26 8.43
C GLU A 63 23.54 -4.61 9.74
N ALA A 64 24.59 -3.86 10.13
CA ALA A 64 25.26 -4.06 11.40
C ALA A 64 24.36 -3.73 12.62
N VAL A 65 23.44 -2.78 12.49
CA VAL A 65 22.41 -2.50 13.51
C VAL A 65 21.41 -3.65 13.55
N TRP A 66 20.87 -4.07 12.40
CA TRP A 66 19.90 -5.17 12.34
C TRP A 66 20.44 -6.47 12.91
N LYS A 67 21.70 -6.82 12.61
CA LYS A 67 22.36 -8.00 13.18
C LYS A 67 22.43 -7.98 14.72
N LYS A 68 22.52 -6.80 15.34
CA LYS A 68 22.51 -6.65 16.80
C LYS A 68 21.11 -6.72 17.40
N LEU A 69 20.08 -6.44 16.60
CA LEU A 69 18.68 -6.39 17.01
C LEU A 69 17.91 -7.64 16.62
N GLU A 70 18.57 -8.63 16.02
CA GLU A 70 17.96 -9.93 15.70
C GLU A 70 17.41 -10.58 16.97
N ASN A 71 16.14 -10.99 16.94
CA ASN A 71 15.36 -11.49 18.08
C ASN A 71 15.11 -10.47 19.22
N ALA A 72 15.45 -9.20 19.03
CA ALA A 72 15.05 -8.16 19.98
C ALA A 72 13.52 -7.99 19.96
N SER A 73 12.97 -7.58 21.10
CA SER A 73 11.54 -7.28 21.25
C SER A 73 11.27 -5.80 21.05
N LEU A 74 10.06 -5.50 20.56
CA LEU A 74 9.55 -4.14 20.53
C LEU A 74 9.44 -3.57 21.95
N ILE A 75 9.70 -2.28 22.10
CA ILE A 75 9.65 -1.59 23.39
C ILE A 75 8.50 -0.57 23.44
N PRO A 76 7.87 -0.36 24.60
CA PRO A 76 6.84 0.67 24.77
C PRO A 76 7.35 2.07 24.42
N VAL A 77 6.46 2.87 23.85
CA VAL A 77 6.71 4.25 23.46
C VAL A 77 6.52 5.16 24.66
N GLN A 78 7.50 6.03 24.96
CA GLN A 78 7.39 6.98 26.06
C GLN A 78 7.09 8.40 25.56
N ILE A 79 5.99 8.99 26.05
CA ILE A 79 5.59 10.37 25.75
C ILE A 79 5.16 11.05 27.05
N ASN A 80 5.75 12.20 27.37
CA ASN A 80 5.44 12.98 28.57
C ASN A 80 5.47 12.17 29.88
N GLY A 81 6.42 11.23 30.00
CA GLY A 81 6.57 10.38 31.19
C GLY A 81 5.62 9.19 31.27
N LYS A 82 4.68 9.04 30.33
CA LYS A 82 3.78 7.87 30.22
C LYS A 82 4.29 6.89 29.17
N PHE A 83 4.01 5.61 29.40
CA PHE A 83 4.33 4.52 28.47
C PHE A 83 3.08 4.06 27.75
N TYR A 84 3.22 3.83 26.45
CA TYR A 84 2.18 3.37 25.54
C TYR A 84 2.68 2.11 24.84
N SER A 85 1.77 1.18 24.52
CA SER A 85 2.07 0.13 23.56
C SER A 85 2.49 0.76 22.22
N PRO A 86 3.42 0.16 21.46
CA PRO A 86 3.71 0.59 20.09
C PRO A 86 2.49 0.58 19.16
N PHE A 87 1.39 -0.05 19.57
CA PHE A 87 0.17 -0.14 18.78
C PHE A 87 -0.98 0.75 19.33
N ASP A 88 -0.74 1.55 20.37
CA ASP A 88 -1.71 2.51 20.94
C ASP A 88 -1.79 3.79 20.08
N ILE A 89 -2.21 3.63 18.82
CA ILE A 89 -2.16 4.66 17.78
C ILE A 89 -3.05 5.85 18.14
N GLU A 90 -4.25 5.60 18.65
CA GLU A 90 -5.23 6.64 19.01
C GLU A 90 -4.70 7.51 20.16
N GLU A 91 -4.20 6.89 21.22
CA GLU A 91 -3.66 7.59 22.39
C GLU A 91 -2.40 8.38 22.03
N ILE A 92 -1.47 7.79 21.27
CA ILE A 92 -0.26 8.50 20.82
C ILE A 92 -0.63 9.70 19.95
N ASN A 93 -1.54 9.52 18.98
CA ASN A 93 -1.96 10.60 18.08
C ASN A 93 -2.73 11.71 18.79
N SER A 94 -3.50 11.40 19.84
CA SER A 94 -4.16 12.43 20.67
C SER A 94 -3.20 13.46 21.26
N ILE A 95 -1.91 13.11 21.37
CA ILE A 95 -0.86 13.96 21.93
C ILE A 95 -0.09 14.72 20.84
N ILE A 96 0.19 14.09 19.69
CA ILE A 96 1.16 14.62 18.71
C ILE A 96 0.53 15.30 17.49
N VAL A 97 -0.75 15.03 17.18
CA VAL A 97 -1.42 15.54 15.96
C VAL A 97 -1.49 17.07 15.96
N ASN A 98 -1.74 17.69 17.11
CA ASN A 98 -1.73 19.15 17.26
C ASN A 98 -0.35 19.79 17.01
N ASN A 99 0.72 18.99 16.98
CA ASN A 99 2.07 19.45 16.67
C ASN A 99 2.41 19.30 15.18
N GLY A 100 1.46 18.90 14.33
CA GLY A 100 1.64 18.69 12.89
C GLY A 100 2.23 17.33 12.52
N PHE A 101 2.25 16.36 13.45
CA PHE A 101 2.79 15.02 13.23
C PHE A 101 1.75 13.95 13.45
N VAL A 102 1.87 12.84 12.74
CA VAL A 102 1.03 11.66 12.93
C VAL A 102 1.90 10.42 13.08
N TYR A 103 1.49 9.55 13.99
CA TYR A 103 2.08 8.25 14.26
C TYR A 103 1.22 7.17 13.62
N GLY A 104 1.84 6.28 12.85
CA GLY A 104 1.19 5.09 12.33
C GLY A 104 1.88 3.84 12.85
N ALA A 105 1.07 2.86 13.21
CA ALA A 105 1.54 1.51 13.56
C ALA A 105 0.56 0.48 13.00
N GLY A 106 1.04 -0.72 12.67
CA GLY A 106 0.19 -1.79 12.17
C GLY A 106 0.95 -3.06 11.83
N PHE A 107 0.27 -3.98 11.17
CA PHE A 107 0.87 -5.21 10.67
C PHE A 107 0.80 -5.20 9.15
N ALA A 108 1.97 -5.24 8.52
CA ALA A 108 2.14 -5.35 7.09
C ALA A 108 1.93 -6.79 6.60
N LEU A 109 2.29 -7.03 5.32
CA LEU A 109 2.46 -8.37 4.78
C LEU A 109 3.33 -9.21 5.73
N PHE A 110 3.01 -10.51 5.87
CA PHE A 110 3.77 -11.44 6.71
C PHE A 110 3.69 -11.14 8.21
N MET A 111 2.66 -10.39 8.61
CA MET A 111 2.47 -9.92 9.99
C MET A 111 3.69 -9.16 10.53
N LYS A 112 4.50 -8.54 9.64
CA LYS A 112 5.60 -7.67 10.04
C LYS A 112 5.03 -6.44 10.75
N PRO A 113 5.39 -6.15 12.01
CA PRO A 113 5.06 -4.88 12.65
C PRO A 113 5.62 -3.71 11.84
N SER A 114 4.84 -2.67 11.54
CA SER A 114 5.33 -1.51 10.80
C SER A 114 5.00 -0.25 11.58
N PHE A 115 5.93 0.72 11.56
CA PHE A 115 5.81 1.96 12.31
C PHE A 115 6.34 3.13 11.50
N PHE A 116 5.71 4.30 11.65
CA PHE A 116 6.24 5.54 11.12
C PHE A 116 5.79 6.77 11.93
N ILE A 117 6.54 7.86 11.78
CA ILE A 117 6.12 9.21 12.18
C ILE A 117 6.22 10.10 10.97
N GLY A 118 5.10 10.73 10.61
CA GLY A 118 4.94 11.57 9.43
C GLY A 118 4.57 13.00 9.77
N LEU A 119 4.95 13.93 8.90
CA LEU A 119 4.43 15.29 8.84
C LEU A 119 3.07 15.28 8.16
N ILE A 120 2.07 15.85 8.84
CA ILE A 120 0.71 15.97 8.30
C ILE A 120 0.72 17.08 7.25
N HIS A 121 0.47 16.70 6.00
CA HIS A 121 0.27 17.64 4.90
C HIS A 121 -1.12 18.24 4.94
N ARG A 122 -2.13 17.38 5.09
CA ARG A 122 -3.53 17.76 5.26
C ARG A 122 -4.31 16.66 5.97
N PHE A 123 -5.42 17.07 6.56
CA PHE A 123 -6.38 16.21 7.24
C PHE A 123 -7.77 16.41 6.64
N GLU A 124 -8.48 15.33 6.39
CA GLU A 124 -9.83 15.34 5.82
C GLU A 124 -10.72 14.30 6.52
N LYS A 125 -12.02 14.57 6.62
CA LYS A 125 -13.01 13.56 7.01
C LYS A 125 -13.71 13.05 5.75
N VAL A 126 -13.58 11.76 5.45
CA VAL A 126 -14.14 11.14 4.24
C VAL A 126 -14.96 9.91 4.62
N GLU A 127 -16.25 9.91 4.31
CA GLU A 127 -17.18 8.80 4.62
C GLU A 127 -17.12 8.31 6.08
N GLY A 128 -16.86 9.22 7.03
CA GLY A 128 -16.76 8.90 8.45
C GLY A 128 -15.37 8.49 8.94
N TYR A 129 -14.37 8.42 8.03
CA TYR A 129 -12.97 8.15 8.37
C TYR A 129 -12.18 9.45 8.57
N ASP A 130 -11.24 9.40 9.51
CA ASP A 130 -10.21 10.42 9.73
C ASP A 130 -9.01 10.13 8.81
N VAL A 131 -8.81 10.97 7.78
CA VAL A 131 -7.82 10.73 6.73
C VAL A 131 -6.65 11.69 6.88
N TYR A 132 -5.46 11.15 7.12
CA TYR A 132 -4.21 11.91 7.18
C TYR A 132 -3.39 11.70 5.92
N PHE A 133 -3.18 12.77 5.16
CA PHE A 133 -2.22 12.77 4.06
C PHE A 133 -0.86 13.21 4.60
N ILE A 134 0.15 12.37 4.39
CA ILE A 134 1.48 12.50 4.98
C ILE A 134 2.46 12.89 3.88
N GLU A 135 3.04 14.09 3.95
CA GLU A 135 3.99 14.55 2.93
C GLU A 135 5.37 13.92 3.08
N LYS A 136 5.84 13.74 4.33
CA LYS A 136 7.19 13.26 4.63
C LYS A 136 7.20 12.47 5.93
N GLU A 137 7.90 11.35 5.92
CA GLU A 137 8.19 10.58 7.12
C GLU A 137 9.56 10.95 7.67
N ILE A 138 9.60 11.26 8.96
CA ILE A 138 10.84 11.54 9.69
C ILE A 138 11.37 10.28 10.39
N VAL A 139 10.50 9.29 10.60
CA VAL A 139 10.85 7.94 11.06
C VAL A 139 9.97 6.97 10.28
N ARG A 140 10.56 5.91 9.74
CA ARG A 140 9.85 4.82 9.06
C ARG A 140 10.72 3.56 9.05
N ASP A 141 10.07 2.42 8.93
CA ASP A 141 10.75 1.17 8.61
C ASP A 141 10.95 0.98 7.09
N ILE A 142 11.72 -0.05 6.70
CA ILE A 142 12.02 -0.34 5.29
C ILE A 142 10.77 -0.76 4.50
N PHE A 143 9.80 -1.39 5.17
CA PHE A 143 8.54 -1.73 4.54
C PHE A 143 7.63 -0.51 4.56
N SER A 144 7.00 -0.25 3.43
CA SER A 144 5.97 0.77 3.33
C SER A 144 4.91 0.41 2.31
N SER A 145 3.71 0.88 2.59
CA SER A 145 2.56 0.86 1.69
C SER A 145 2.11 2.31 1.43
N PRO A 146 1.55 2.62 0.25
CA PRO A 146 0.99 3.93 -0.05
C PRO A 146 -0.18 4.34 0.87
N GLY A 147 -0.92 3.35 1.37
CA GLY A 147 -2.06 3.49 2.26
C GLY A 147 -1.92 2.56 3.46
N MET A 148 -2.53 2.94 4.58
CA MET A 148 -2.71 2.09 5.73
C MET A 148 -3.96 2.52 6.49
N SER A 149 -4.78 1.57 6.90
CA SER A 149 -6.00 1.83 7.65
C SER A 149 -6.02 1.09 8.97
N VAL A 150 -6.35 1.80 10.04
CA VAL A 150 -6.50 1.23 11.39
C VAL A 150 -7.71 1.84 12.07
N GLY A 151 -8.70 0.99 12.37
CA GLY A 151 -9.98 1.44 12.93
C GLY A 151 -10.65 2.45 11.99
N HIS A 152 -10.94 3.64 12.50
CA HIS A 152 -11.54 4.74 11.73
C HIS A 152 -10.51 5.72 11.14
N THR A 153 -9.21 5.39 11.18
CA THR A 153 -8.15 6.24 10.65
C THR A 153 -7.54 5.67 9.39
N VAL A 154 -7.36 6.52 8.37
CA VAL A 154 -6.67 6.18 7.11
C VAL A 154 -5.44 7.08 6.96
N PHE A 155 -4.30 6.48 6.66
CA PHE A 155 -3.04 7.15 6.40
C PHE A 155 -2.69 7.04 4.92
N ILE A 156 -2.52 8.16 4.24
CA ILE A 156 -2.09 8.22 2.84
C ILE A 156 -0.67 8.78 2.77
N ARG A 157 0.28 7.93 2.40
CA ARG A 157 1.72 8.20 2.44
C ARG A 157 2.19 8.76 1.09
N LEU A 158 2.20 10.09 0.95
CA LEU A 158 2.47 10.77 -0.33
C LEU A 158 3.90 10.55 -0.82
N THR A 159 4.87 10.39 0.08
CA THR A 159 6.25 10.04 -0.31
C THR A 159 6.30 8.66 -0.99
N ASP A 160 5.66 7.64 -0.44
CA ASP A 160 5.61 6.30 -1.05
C ASP A 160 4.88 6.30 -2.40
N ILE A 161 3.79 7.06 -2.50
CA ILE A 161 3.09 7.29 -3.78
C ILE A 161 4.03 7.90 -4.81
N LYS A 162 4.74 8.97 -4.43
CA LYS A 162 5.66 9.70 -5.31
C LYS A 162 6.76 8.79 -5.84
N TYR A 163 7.40 8.00 -4.98
CA TYR A 163 8.46 7.06 -5.36
C TYR A 163 7.92 5.98 -6.31
N ARG A 164 6.81 5.32 -5.93
CA ARG A 164 6.19 4.28 -6.76
C ARG A 164 5.78 4.80 -8.14
N LEU A 165 5.14 5.97 -8.20
CA LEU A 165 4.70 6.55 -9.47
C LEU A 165 5.87 6.94 -10.36
N TRP A 166 6.95 7.48 -9.78
CA TRP A 166 8.14 7.78 -10.54
C TRP A 166 8.72 6.52 -11.21
N GLU A 167 8.89 5.43 -10.47
CA GLU A 167 9.37 4.16 -11.02
C GLU A 167 8.44 3.62 -12.10
N ASN A 168 7.14 3.65 -11.87
CA ASN A 168 6.13 3.24 -12.84
C ASN A 168 6.25 4.04 -14.14
N LEU A 169 6.30 5.38 -14.06
CA LEU A 169 6.42 6.25 -15.23
C LEU A 169 7.70 5.97 -16.01
N GLN A 170 8.83 5.78 -15.32
CA GLN A 170 10.08 5.36 -15.94
C GLN A 170 9.93 4.01 -16.67
N SER A 171 9.23 3.04 -16.06
CA SER A 171 9.01 1.71 -16.64
C SER A 171 8.06 1.71 -17.85
N TRP A 172 7.16 2.69 -17.94
CA TRP A 172 6.14 2.79 -18.99
C TRP A 172 6.59 3.58 -20.21
N ARG A 173 7.62 4.43 -20.09
CA ARG A 173 8.18 5.20 -21.22
C ARG A 173 8.44 4.32 -22.44
N GLY A 174 7.94 4.74 -23.59
CA GLY A 174 8.09 4.03 -24.87
C GLY A 174 7.27 2.74 -25.00
N LYS A 175 6.28 2.50 -24.12
CA LYS A 175 5.37 1.34 -24.17
C LYS A 175 3.92 1.79 -24.35
N ASN A 176 3.04 0.84 -24.67
CA ASN A 176 1.59 1.07 -24.78
C ASN A 176 0.97 1.74 -23.53
N SER A 177 1.53 1.49 -22.34
CA SER A 177 1.11 2.17 -21.11
C SER A 177 1.27 3.68 -21.19
N HIS A 178 2.33 4.19 -21.81
CA HIS A 178 2.56 5.62 -21.99
C HIS A 178 1.57 6.22 -23.01
N GLU A 179 1.29 5.51 -24.10
CA GLU A 179 0.25 5.93 -25.05
C GLU A 179 -1.14 5.97 -24.40
N PHE A 180 -1.43 5.03 -23.50
CA PHE A 180 -2.68 5.01 -22.76
C PHE A 180 -2.81 6.20 -21.81
N LEU A 181 -1.71 6.65 -21.17
CA LEU A 181 -1.70 7.88 -20.36
C LEU A 181 -1.99 9.15 -21.19
N LEU A 182 -1.46 9.22 -22.42
CA LEU A 182 -1.76 10.32 -23.33
C LEU A 182 -3.24 10.31 -23.77
N LYS A 183 -3.76 9.14 -24.15
CA LYS A 183 -5.17 8.97 -24.56
C LYS A 183 -6.18 9.20 -23.43
N SER A 184 -5.77 8.97 -22.17
CA SER A 184 -6.61 9.20 -21.01
C SER A 184 -6.64 10.65 -20.55
N GLY A 185 -5.75 11.51 -21.07
CA GLY A 185 -5.63 12.90 -20.66
C GLY A 185 -4.85 13.11 -19.36
N ILE A 186 -4.22 12.06 -18.83
CA ILE A 186 -3.34 12.16 -17.65
C ILE A 186 -2.05 12.90 -18.01
N LEU A 187 -1.50 12.60 -19.18
CA LEU A 187 -0.35 13.28 -19.74
C LEU A 187 -0.76 14.05 -20.99
N HIS A 188 -0.24 15.26 -21.15
CA HIS A 188 -0.43 16.04 -22.37
C HIS A 188 0.74 15.90 -23.33
N GLU A 189 1.93 15.65 -22.80
CA GLU A 189 3.16 15.49 -23.56
C GLU A 189 3.92 14.22 -23.15
N TYR A 190 4.90 13.81 -23.97
CA TYR A 190 5.79 12.69 -23.65
C TYR A 190 6.70 13.00 -22.46
N GLN A 191 7.07 14.27 -22.29
CA GLN A 191 7.84 14.73 -21.14
C GLN A 191 6.89 15.22 -20.06
N ILE A 192 7.05 14.68 -18.85
CA ILE A 192 6.16 14.94 -17.73
C ILE A 192 6.65 16.19 -17.01
N SER A 193 5.80 17.22 -16.95
CA SER A 193 6.05 18.40 -16.14
C SER A 193 5.87 18.12 -14.64
N SER A 194 6.44 18.97 -13.78
CA SER A 194 6.25 18.85 -12.32
C SER A 194 4.78 18.97 -11.91
N LYS A 195 4.00 19.80 -12.61
CA LYS A 195 2.56 19.98 -12.38
C LYS A 195 1.76 18.74 -12.75
N GLU A 196 2.04 18.14 -13.91
CA GLU A 196 1.39 16.88 -14.30
C GLU A 196 1.75 15.76 -13.32
N PHE A 197 3.02 15.68 -12.90
CA PHE A 197 3.42 14.67 -11.94
C PHE A 197 2.69 14.83 -10.59
N GLN A 198 2.55 16.07 -10.10
CA GLN A 198 1.76 16.34 -8.89
C GLN A 198 0.29 15.92 -9.08
N LYS A 199 -0.32 16.20 -10.23
CA LYS A 199 -1.69 15.77 -10.55
C LYS A 199 -1.82 14.24 -10.54
N ILE A 200 -0.83 13.50 -11.06
CA ILE A 200 -0.81 12.04 -11.01
C ILE A 200 -0.72 11.54 -9.55
N ILE A 201 0.11 12.17 -8.71
CA ILE A 201 0.20 11.87 -7.28
C ILE A 201 -1.16 12.07 -6.60
N ASP A 202 -1.80 13.21 -6.85
CA ASP A 202 -3.10 13.54 -6.26
C ASP A 202 -4.19 12.55 -6.69
N THR A 203 -4.26 12.23 -7.99
CA THR A 203 -5.19 11.22 -8.52
C THR A 203 -4.93 9.83 -7.95
N TYR A 204 -3.66 9.42 -7.84
CA TYR A 204 -3.33 8.12 -7.25
C TYR A 204 -3.63 8.08 -5.75
N SER A 205 -3.45 9.19 -5.04
CA SER A 205 -3.79 9.27 -3.62
C SER A 205 -5.29 9.00 -3.36
N LYS A 206 -6.16 9.40 -4.29
CA LYS A 206 -7.60 9.07 -4.24
C LYS A 206 -7.86 7.59 -4.48
N ILE A 207 -7.13 6.96 -5.41
CA ILE A 207 -7.24 5.52 -5.65
C ILE A 207 -6.89 4.74 -4.38
N VAL A 208 -5.78 5.10 -3.74
CA VAL A 208 -5.36 4.50 -2.47
C VAL A 208 -6.43 4.75 -1.40
N LEU A 209 -6.93 5.98 -1.24
CA LEU A 209 -7.98 6.29 -0.27
C LEU A 209 -9.25 5.44 -0.46
N TYR A 210 -9.75 5.33 -1.69
CA TYR A 210 -10.95 4.53 -1.96
C TYR A 210 -10.72 3.04 -1.74
N HIS A 211 -9.53 2.54 -2.06
CA HIS A 211 -9.13 1.16 -1.77
C HIS A 211 -9.14 0.89 -0.26
N GLU A 212 -8.45 1.74 0.51
CA GLU A 212 -8.35 1.65 1.97
C GLU A 212 -9.72 1.67 2.65
N ILE A 213 -10.61 2.61 2.27
CA ILE A 213 -11.97 2.70 2.80
C ILE A 213 -12.78 1.44 2.45
N ALA A 214 -12.70 0.97 1.20
CA ALA A 214 -13.44 -0.21 0.76
C ALA A 214 -12.96 -1.49 1.44
N GLU A 215 -11.65 -1.66 1.66
CA GLU A 215 -11.09 -2.83 2.33
C GLU A 215 -11.52 -2.89 3.80
N GLN A 216 -11.61 -1.76 4.49
CA GLN A 216 -12.07 -1.71 5.89
C GLN A 216 -13.47 -2.28 6.09
N GLU A 217 -14.38 -2.12 5.13
CA GLU A 217 -15.74 -2.69 5.22
C GLU A 217 -15.78 -4.21 5.05
N LEU A 218 -14.74 -4.78 4.46
CA LEU A 218 -14.60 -6.22 4.22
C LEU A 218 -13.82 -6.91 5.34
N ASN A 219 -13.17 -6.12 6.19
CA ASN A 219 -12.33 -6.62 7.26
C ASN A 219 -13.18 -7.34 8.32
N SER A 220 -12.97 -8.65 8.44
CA SER A 220 -13.65 -9.49 9.43
C SER A 220 -12.66 -10.21 10.31
N SER A 221 -13.03 -10.50 11.56
CA SER A 221 -12.19 -11.27 12.49
C SER A 221 -11.76 -12.61 11.90
N CYS A 222 -12.68 -13.30 11.22
CA CYS A 222 -12.41 -14.57 10.56
C CYS A 222 -11.37 -14.45 9.44
N TRP A 223 -11.43 -13.37 8.64
CA TRP A 223 -10.43 -13.11 7.60
C TRP A 223 -9.05 -12.82 8.22
N ASN A 224 -9.01 -11.99 9.27
CA ASN A 224 -7.76 -11.68 9.98
C ASN A 224 -7.12 -12.93 10.61
N GLU A 225 -7.91 -13.82 11.19
CA GLU A 225 -7.42 -15.11 11.71
C GLU A 225 -6.83 -16.00 10.61
N MET A 226 -7.44 -16.01 9.43
CA MET A 226 -6.92 -16.75 8.29
C MET A 226 -5.59 -16.17 7.78
N ILE A 227 -5.48 -14.85 7.66
CA ILE A 227 -4.22 -14.18 7.26
C ILE A 227 -3.10 -14.47 8.27
N LYS A 228 -3.38 -14.43 9.58
CA LYS A 228 -2.41 -14.79 10.63
C LYS A 228 -1.87 -16.21 10.52
N LYS A 229 -2.63 -17.15 9.96
CA LYS A 229 -2.21 -18.55 9.77
C LYS A 229 -1.38 -18.78 8.50
N CYS A 230 -1.25 -17.78 7.63
CA CYS A 230 -0.56 -17.94 6.36
C CYS A 230 0.94 -18.18 6.49
N ASP A 231 1.58 -17.75 7.59
CA ASP A 231 3.01 -17.94 7.88
C ASP A 231 3.91 -17.76 6.64
N ASN A 232 3.71 -16.64 5.94
CA ASN A 232 4.49 -16.22 4.77
C ASN A 232 4.37 -17.10 3.53
N SER A 233 3.33 -17.91 3.46
CA SER A 233 3.01 -18.69 2.26
C SER A 233 2.49 -17.81 1.12
N LYS A 234 2.63 -18.32 -0.10
CA LYS A 234 2.03 -17.73 -1.30
C LYS A 234 0.50 -17.54 -1.19
N THR A 235 -0.13 -18.32 -0.32
CA THR A 235 -1.55 -18.19 0.05
C THR A 235 -1.88 -16.78 0.54
N GLU A 236 -1.03 -16.12 1.35
CA GLU A 236 -1.30 -14.76 1.83
C GLU A 236 -1.45 -13.77 0.67
N HIS A 237 -0.57 -13.86 -0.34
CA HIS A 237 -0.64 -12.99 -1.52
C HIS A 237 -1.92 -13.18 -2.33
N ILE A 238 -2.39 -14.43 -2.49
CA ILE A 238 -3.66 -14.70 -3.18
C ILE A 238 -4.83 -14.15 -2.38
N LEU A 239 -4.87 -14.43 -1.08
CA LEU A 239 -5.98 -13.99 -0.22
C LEU A 239 -6.08 -12.48 -0.23
N ARG A 240 -4.97 -11.76 0.03
CA ARG A 240 -4.93 -10.30 -0.04
C ARG A 240 -5.35 -9.79 -1.41
N GLY A 241 -4.83 -10.37 -2.50
CA GLY A 241 -5.25 -9.97 -3.85
C GLY A 241 -6.73 -10.18 -4.15
N ILE A 242 -7.36 -11.23 -3.60
CA ILE A 242 -8.82 -11.42 -3.71
C ILE A 242 -9.56 -10.34 -2.93
N LEU A 243 -9.11 -10.01 -1.71
CA LEU A 243 -9.71 -8.94 -0.92
C LEU A 243 -9.59 -7.59 -1.65
N ASP A 244 -8.42 -7.30 -2.24
CA ASP A 244 -8.19 -6.12 -3.08
C ASP A 244 -9.23 -6.04 -4.21
N PHE A 245 -9.52 -7.15 -4.90
CA PHE A 245 -10.52 -7.16 -5.97
C PHE A 245 -11.93 -6.89 -5.44
N VAL A 246 -12.32 -7.49 -4.32
CA VAL A 246 -13.64 -7.22 -3.73
C VAL A 246 -13.75 -5.75 -3.33
N ALA A 247 -12.70 -5.20 -2.69
CA ALA A 247 -12.63 -3.81 -2.27
C ALA A 247 -12.71 -2.87 -3.49
N ASP A 248 -11.84 -3.07 -4.47
CA ASP A 248 -11.67 -2.19 -5.61
C ASP A 248 -12.90 -2.10 -6.51
N PHE A 249 -13.60 -3.22 -6.69
CA PHE A 249 -14.83 -3.29 -7.48
C PHE A 249 -16.09 -2.98 -6.66
N SER A 250 -16.01 -2.80 -5.34
CA SER A 250 -17.16 -2.43 -4.50
C SER A 250 -17.69 -1.02 -4.81
N GLU A 251 -18.83 -0.65 -4.21
CA GLU A 251 -19.40 0.71 -4.30
C GLU A 251 -18.52 1.78 -3.64
N LYS A 252 -17.68 1.41 -2.68
CA LYS A 252 -16.71 2.32 -2.07
C LYS A 252 -15.36 2.32 -2.78
N GLY A 253 -15.12 1.31 -3.61
CA GLY A 253 -13.85 1.11 -4.29
C GLY A 253 -13.56 2.10 -5.40
N PRO A 254 -12.28 2.24 -5.79
CA PRO A 254 -11.82 3.13 -6.84
C PRO A 254 -12.56 2.96 -8.17
N VAL A 255 -12.95 1.74 -8.57
CA VAL A 255 -13.60 1.52 -9.88
C VAL A 255 -14.99 2.13 -9.91
N HIS A 256 -15.79 1.95 -8.85
CA HIS A 256 -17.13 2.56 -8.79
C HIS A 256 -17.04 4.09 -8.69
N LYS A 257 -16.16 4.61 -7.82
CA LYS A 257 -15.98 6.06 -7.67
C LYS A 257 -15.55 6.72 -8.99
N ALA A 258 -14.64 6.09 -9.73
CA ALA A 258 -14.26 6.57 -11.06
C ALA A 258 -15.44 6.58 -12.04
N SER A 259 -16.24 5.52 -12.04
CA SER A 259 -17.42 5.36 -12.91
C SER A 259 -18.48 6.43 -12.62
N LEU A 260 -18.80 6.61 -11.34
CA LEU A 260 -19.78 7.58 -10.85
C LEU A 260 -19.41 9.02 -11.21
N GLU A 261 -18.13 9.38 -11.03
CA GLU A 261 -17.60 10.71 -11.34
C GLU A 261 -17.26 10.89 -12.82
N ARG A 262 -17.38 9.84 -13.64
CA ARG A 262 -16.88 9.79 -15.03
C ARG A 262 -15.41 10.20 -15.13
N ASN A 263 -14.61 9.81 -14.14
CA ASN A 263 -13.23 10.21 -13.98
C ASN A 263 -12.28 9.29 -14.77
N LYS A 264 -12.05 9.64 -16.03
CA LYS A 264 -11.19 8.90 -16.97
C LYS A 264 -9.77 8.75 -16.46
N GLU A 265 -9.22 9.79 -15.84
CA GLU A 265 -7.85 9.81 -15.31
C GLU A 265 -7.69 8.83 -14.15
N LEU A 266 -8.62 8.84 -13.20
CA LEU A 266 -8.59 7.94 -12.04
C LEU A 266 -8.68 6.48 -12.49
N LEU A 267 -9.63 6.14 -13.36
CA LEU A 267 -9.78 4.75 -13.81
C LEU A 267 -8.60 4.29 -14.67
N SER A 268 -8.06 5.16 -15.52
CA SER A 268 -6.89 4.83 -16.34
C SER A 268 -5.65 4.59 -15.48
N LEU A 269 -5.43 5.44 -14.47
CA LEU A 269 -4.32 5.29 -13.54
C LEU A 269 -4.48 4.05 -12.66
N TYR A 270 -5.71 3.75 -12.22
CA TYR A 270 -6.04 2.52 -11.50
C TYR A 270 -5.58 1.29 -12.28
N ILE A 271 -5.99 1.16 -13.56
CA ILE A 271 -5.63 0.02 -14.42
C ILE A 271 -4.10 -0.11 -14.59
N LEU A 272 -3.42 1.00 -14.82
CA LEU A 272 -1.98 1.00 -15.08
C LEU A 272 -1.15 0.65 -13.85
N THR A 273 -1.61 1.01 -12.66
CA THR A 273 -0.84 0.88 -11.41
C THR A 273 -1.03 -0.45 -10.69
N GLN A 274 -1.90 -1.33 -11.22
CA GLN A 274 -2.11 -2.67 -10.70
C GLN A 274 -0.83 -3.52 -10.70
N GLY A 275 -0.72 -4.36 -9.66
CA GLY A 275 0.40 -5.30 -9.50
C GLY A 275 0.43 -6.35 -10.61
N ALA A 276 1.59 -7.02 -10.75
CA ALA A 276 1.80 -8.00 -11.82
C ALA A 276 0.80 -9.17 -11.75
N TYR A 277 0.46 -9.62 -10.53
CA TYR A 277 -0.50 -10.70 -10.33
C TYR A 277 -1.92 -10.26 -10.68
N GLN A 278 -2.33 -9.08 -10.22
CA GLN A 278 -3.64 -8.48 -10.52
C GLN A 278 -3.82 -8.29 -12.03
N LYS A 279 -2.81 -7.76 -12.72
CA LYS A 279 -2.83 -7.62 -14.19
C LYS A 279 -2.96 -8.95 -14.92
N LYS A 280 -2.36 -10.03 -14.39
CA LYS A 280 -2.49 -11.35 -15.00
C LYS A 280 -3.90 -11.91 -14.84
N ILE A 281 -4.50 -11.78 -13.66
CA ILE A 281 -5.87 -12.26 -13.38
C ILE A 281 -6.92 -11.45 -14.13
N LEU A 282 -6.83 -10.12 -14.03
CA LEU A 282 -7.84 -9.20 -14.54
C LEU A 282 -7.52 -8.69 -15.95
N ASN A 283 -6.59 -9.32 -16.68
CA ASN A 283 -6.15 -8.84 -17.99
C ASN A 283 -7.33 -8.56 -18.93
N ASN A 284 -8.23 -9.53 -19.09
CA ASN A 284 -9.38 -9.41 -19.98
C ASN A 284 -10.40 -8.38 -19.47
N VAL A 285 -10.53 -8.23 -18.15
CA VAL A 285 -11.40 -7.22 -17.53
C VAL A 285 -10.86 -5.83 -17.83
N PHE A 286 -9.55 -5.61 -17.60
CA PHE A 286 -8.92 -4.33 -17.88
C PHE A 286 -8.93 -3.97 -19.35
N LEU A 287 -8.76 -4.92 -20.27
CA LEU A 287 -8.91 -4.65 -21.70
C LEU A 287 -10.33 -4.18 -22.06
N GLN A 288 -11.36 -4.80 -21.49
CA GLN A 288 -12.74 -4.38 -21.72
C GLN A 288 -13.03 -2.99 -21.12
N ILE A 289 -12.55 -2.72 -19.91
CA ILE A 289 -12.68 -1.40 -19.28
C ILE A 289 -11.92 -0.34 -20.09
N GLN A 290 -10.72 -0.64 -20.58
CA GLN A 290 -9.95 0.27 -21.45
C GLN A 290 -10.69 0.58 -22.74
N GLN A 291 -11.30 -0.41 -23.39
CA GLN A 291 -12.11 -0.20 -24.60
C GLN A 291 -13.33 0.68 -24.31
N ALA A 292 -14.07 0.38 -23.24
CA ALA A 292 -15.22 1.18 -22.82
C ALA A 292 -14.83 2.62 -22.43
N LEU A 293 -13.65 2.81 -21.81
CA LEU A 293 -13.09 4.14 -21.52
C LEU A 293 -12.76 4.94 -22.79
N ILE A 294 -12.33 4.29 -23.86
CA ILE A 294 -12.03 4.95 -25.14
C ILE A 294 -13.33 5.38 -25.83
N SER A 295 -14.38 4.57 -25.75
CA SER A 295 -15.71 4.90 -26.30
C SER A 295 -16.60 5.71 -25.36
N GLU A 296 -16.09 6.11 -24.18
CA GLU A 296 -16.83 6.79 -23.11
C GLU A 296 -18.12 6.07 -22.67
N ASP A 297 -18.13 4.74 -22.77
CA ASP A 297 -19.25 3.88 -22.38
C ASP A 297 -19.20 3.55 -20.88
N TRP A 298 -19.59 4.54 -20.07
CA TRP A 298 -19.63 4.41 -18.61
C TRP A 298 -20.65 3.38 -18.12
N GLN A 299 -21.71 3.13 -18.88
CA GLN A 299 -22.66 2.07 -18.57
C GLN A 299 -21.96 0.71 -18.68
N LYS A 300 -21.17 0.49 -19.74
CA LYS A 300 -20.43 -0.76 -19.89
C LYS A 300 -19.39 -0.97 -18.81
N ILE A 301 -18.70 0.08 -18.38
CA ILE A 301 -17.75 0.03 -17.25
C ILE A 301 -18.46 -0.43 -15.98
N GLU A 302 -19.64 0.13 -15.70
CA GLU A 302 -20.43 -0.21 -14.53
C GLU A 302 -21.00 -1.64 -14.60
N GLU A 303 -21.41 -2.11 -15.77
CA GLU A 303 -21.79 -3.52 -15.99
C GLU A 303 -20.62 -4.48 -15.67
N ILE A 304 -19.43 -4.20 -16.23
CA ILE A 304 -18.23 -5.00 -15.98
C ILE A 304 -17.89 -5.00 -14.49
N ARG A 305 -17.93 -3.83 -13.85
CA ARG A 305 -17.66 -3.68 -12.42
C ARG A 305 -18.61 -4.56 -11.59
N ASN A 306 -19.92 -4.52 -11.86
CA ASN A 306 -20.90 -5.30 -11.12
C ASN A 306 -20.71 -6.81 -11.30
N ILE A 307 -20.36 -7.26 -12.50
CA ILE A 307 -20.05 -8.68 -12.78
C ILE A 307 -18.85 -9.12 -11.94
N GLU A 308 -17.75 -8.35 -11.99
CA GLU A 308 -16.52 -8.70 -11.26
C GLU A 308 -16.71 -8.59 -9.75
N PHE A 309 -17.39 -7.56 -9.25
CA PHE A 309 -17.71 -7.43 -7.83
C PHE A 309 -18.44 -8.66 -7.31
N ASN A 310 -19.50 -9.11 -8.01
CA ASN A 310 -20.25 -10.29 -7.62
C ASN A 310 -19.41 -11.58 -7.67
N ARG A 311 -18.56 -11.73 -8.70
CA ARG A 311 -17.63 -12.86 -8.82
C ARG A 311 -16.67 -12.91 -7.63
N TRP A 312 -15.94 -11.83 -7.37
CA TRP A 312 -14.94 -11.79 -6.31
C TRP A 312 -15.56 -11.87 -4.92
N LYS A 313 -16.73 -11.25 -4.71
CA LYS A 313 -17.49 -11.36 -3.47
C LYS A 313 -17.92 -12.81 -3.20
N ASN A 314 -18.33 -13.55 -4.22
CA ASN A 314 -18.62 -14.98 -4.09
C ASN A 314 -17.38 -15.80 -3.76
N ASN A 315 -16.24 -15.54 -4.43
CA ASN A 315 -14.98 -16.21 -4.12
C ASN A 315 -14.55 -15.96 -2.67
N HIS A 316 -14.62 -14.70 -2.21
CA HIS A 316 -14.34 -14.33 -0.83
C HIS A 316 -15.23 -15.10 0.17
N LYS A 317 -16.54 -15.21 -0.10
CA LYS A 317 -17.46 -16.01 0.74
C LYS A 317 -17.08 -17.49 0.77
N GLN A 318 -16.78 -18.09 -0.39
CA GLN A 318 -16.39 -19.50 -0.47
C GLN A 318 -15.10 -19.78 0.30
N ILE A 319 -14.12 -18.89 0.22
CA ILE A 319 -12.87 -19.00 1.00
C ILE A 319 -13.17 -18.98 2.50
N LEU A 320 -14.02 -18.07 2.97
CA LEU A 320 -14.44 -18.02 4.37
C LEU A 320 -15.20 -19.28 4.80
N GLU A 321 -16.05 -19.85 3.94
CA GLU A 321 -16.75 -21.11 4.22
C GLU A 321 -15.78 -22.29 4.31
N ILE A 322 -14.82 -22.40 3.39
CA ILE A 322 -13.77 -23.43 3.42
C ILE A 322 -12.96 -23.30 4.70
N PHE A 323 -12.55 -22.07 5.08
CA PHE A 323 -11.80 -21.84 6.31
C PHE A 323 -12.59 -22.29 7.55
N LYS A 324 -13.89 -22.03 7.60
CA LYS A 324 -14.75 -22.45 8.71
C LYS A 324 -14.94 -23.96 8.79
N LEU A 325 -15.06 -24.64 7.65
CA LEU A 325 -15.35 -26.08 7.59
C LEU A 325 -14.09 -26.96 7.68
N GLN A 326 -12.99 -26.51 7.07
CA GLN A 326 -11.77 -27.31 6.85
C GLN A 326 -10.52 -26.68 7.45
N GLY A 327 -10.63 -25.51 8.08
CA GLY A 327 -9.48 -24.78 8.62
C GLY A 327 -8.56 -24.22 7.53
N PHE A 328 -7.34 -23.85 7.94
CA PHE A 328 -6.36 -23.25 7.05
C PHE A 328 -5.87 -24.21 5.96
N ASP A 329 -5.79 -25.51 6.24
CA ASP A 329 -5.30 -26.52 5.29
C ASP A 329 -6.21 -26.63 4.05
N GLY A 330 -7.54 -26.49 4.24
CA GLY A 330 -8.49 -26.44 3.13
C GLY A 330 -8.27 -25.22 2.23
N VAL A 331 -8.03 -24.06 2.82
CA VAL A 331 -7.72 -22.82 2.07
C VAL A 331 -6.39 -22.94 1.34
N LYS A 332 -5.37 -23.48 2.00
CA LYS A 332 -4.06 -23.70 1.39
C LYS A 332 -4.16 -24.60 0.15
N THR A 333 -4.87 -25.72 0.28
CA THR A 333 -5.14 -26.66 -0.82
C THR A 333 -5.85 -25.97 -2.00
N LEU A 334 -6.81 -25.07 -1.73
CA LEU A 334 -7.47 -24.27 -2.77
C LEU A 334 -6.47 -23.34 -3.47
N THR A 335 -5.64 -22.63 -2.71
CA THR A 335 -4.68 -21.68 -3.29
C THR A 335 -3.55 -22.35 -4.05
N ASP A 336 -3.10 -23.54 -3.65
CA ASP A 336 -2.06 -24.30 -4.36
C ASP A 336 -2.56 -24.73 -5.76
N LYS A 337 -3.83 -25.12 -5.88
CA LYS A 337 -4.45 -25.44 -7.18
C LYS A 337 -4.48 -24.25 -8.15
N ILE A 338 -4.64 -23.02 -7.64
CA ILE A 338 -4.61 -21.81 -8.47
C ILE A 338 -3.20 -21.61 -9.06
N PHE A 339 -2.16 -21.97 -8.32
CA PHE A 339 -0.77 -21.89 -8.79
C PHE A 339 -0.40 -23.00 -9.78
N GLU A 340 -0.87 -24.23 -9.54
CA GLU A 340 -0.54 -25.39 -10.38
C GLU A 340 -1.40 -25.47 -11.66
N GLY A 341 -2.66 -25.04 -11.60
CA GLY A 341 -3.64 -25.19 -12.67
C GLY A 341 -3.69 -24.06 -13.69
N GLY A 342 -2.96 -22.96 -13.48
CA GLY A 342 -2.98 -21.81 -14.38
C GLY A 342 -4.36 -21.17 -14.47
N ILE A 343 -4.70 -20.33 -13.47
CA ILE A 343 -5.79 -19.33 -13.45
C ILE A 343 -7.06 -19.73 -14.22
N ASN A 344 -8.03 -20.29 -13.51
CA ASN A 344 -9.44 -20.11 -13.80
C ASN A 344 -10.19 -19.72 -12.52
#